data_AF-A0A496PNI4-F1
#
_entry.id   AF-A0A496PNI4-F1
#
_cell.length_a   1.000
_cell.length_b   1.000
_cell.length_c   1.000
_cell.angle_alpha   90.00
_cell.angle_beta   90.00
_cell.angle_gamma   90.00
#
_symmetry.space_group_name_H-M   'P 1'
#
loop_
_entity.id
_entity.type
_entity.pdbx_description
1 polymer ?
#
loop_
_entity_poly.entity_id
_entity_poly.type
_entity_poly.pdbx_seq_one_letter_code
_entity_poly.pdbx_strand_id
1 'polypeptide(L)'
;MEIKKGIAVSPGVVIRPAVVLDAEEYHIPERHISPDRVDDELKRFEKALSQSTQELNELRSTTAKQLGNETAAIFDFHLALLKDKNL
;
A
#
# COMPACT_ATOMS: atom_id res chain seq x y z
N MET A 1 -35.09 5.05 9.98
CA MET A 1 -33.95 4.75 9.08
C MET A 1 -33.37 6.06 8.60
N GLU A 2 -32.06 6.24 8.72
CA GLU A 2 -31.37 7.40 8.16
C GLU A 2 -30.99 7.10 6.71
N ILE A 3 -31.42 7.95 5.77
CA ILE A 3 -31.00 7.87 4.36
C ILE A 3 -29.76 8.75 4.21
N LYS A 4 -28.60 8.14 3.98
CA LYS A 4 -27.36 8.87 3.68
C LYS A 4 -27.41 9.38 2.25
N LYS A 5 -27.15 10.69 2.06
CA LYS A 5 -27.07 11.35 0.75
C LYS A 5 -25.65 11.85 0.51
N GLY A 6 -25.13 11.65 -0.70
CA GLY A 6 -23.79 12.08 -1.13
C GLY A 6 -23.78 12.55 -2.59
N ILE A 7 -22.59 12.64 -3.17
CA ILE A 7 -22.40 12.98 -4.59
C ILE A 7 -22.52 11.71 -5.44
N ALA A 8 -23.42 11.70 -6.42
CA ALA A 8 -23.63 10.54 -7.29
C ALA A 8 -22.52 10.43 -8.34
N VAL A 9 -21.73 9.36 -8.29
CA VAL A 9 -20.62 9.09 -9.23
C VAL A 9 -21.08 8.29 -10.45
N SER A 10 -22.00 7.32 -10.26
CA SER A 10 -22.50 6.45 -11.33
C SER A 10 -23.95 6.01 -11.03
N PRO A 11 -24.83 5.91 -12.05
CA PRO A 11 -26.21 5.48 -11.85
C PRO A 11 -26.33 3.97 -11.57
N GLY A 12 -27.29 3.57 -10.72
CA GLY A 12 -27.60 2.16 -10.46
C GLY A 12 -28.27 1.91 -9.11
N VAL A 13 -28.79 0.69 -8.91
CA VAL A 13 -29.34 0.21 -7.63
C VAL A 13 -28.71 -1.14 -7.30
N VAL A 14 -28.14 -1.28 -6.11
CA VAL A 14 -27.48 -2.51 -5.64
C VAL A 14 -27.91 -2.81 -4.20
N ILE A 15 -28.21 -4.08 -3.92
CA ILE A 15 -28.55 -4.57 -2.57
C ILE A 15 -27.58 -5.70 -2.23
N ARG A 16 -26.59 -5.43 -1.36
CA ARG A 16 -25.60 -6.40 -0.86
C ARG A 16 -25.07 -5.96 0.51
N PRO A 17 -24.42 -6.86 1.26
CA PRO A 17 -23.66 -6.49 2.46
C PRO A 17 -22.59 -5.44 2.11
N ALA A 18 -22.41 -4.47 3.00
CA ALA A 18 -21.32 -3.51 2.91
C ALA A 18 -20.09 -4.05 3.64
N VAL A 19 -18.90 -3.78 3.10
CA VAL A 19 -17.63 -3.97 3.80
C VAL A 19 -17.19 -2.61 4.29
N VAL A 20 -17.00 -2.47 5.59
CA VAL A 20 -16.42 -1.26 6.19
C VAL A 20 -14.92 -1.50 6.29
N LEU A 21 -14.15 -0.75 5.50
CA LEU A 21 -12.70 -0.70 5.62
C LEU A 21 -12.39 0.45 6.58
N ASP A 22 -11.96 0.10 7.79
CA ASP A 22 -11.44 1.09 8.73
C ASP A 22 -9.97 1.38 8.38
N ALA A 23 -9.54 2.62 8.56
CA ALA A 23 -8.14 2.96 8.44
C ALA A 23 -7.47 2.57 9.76
N GLU A 24 -6.75 1.45 9.78
CA GLU A 24 -5.90 1.15 10.93
C GLU A 24 -4.86 2.26 11.08
N GLU A 25 -4.98 3.08 12.13
CA GLU A 25 -3.90 3.96 12.55
C GLU A 25 -2.76 3.09 13.09
N TYR A 26 -1.71 2.95 12.28
CA TYR A 26 -0.48 2.32 12.74
C TYR A 26 0.21 3.24 13.75
N HIS A 27 0.23 2.84 15.01
CA HIS A 27 1.08 3.47 16.00
C HIS A 27 2.54 3.02 15.78
N ILE A 28 3.39 3.92 15.28
CA ILE A 28 4.83 3.67 15.05
C ILE A 28 5.62 4.27 16.22
N PRO A 29 5.97 3.50 17.27
CA PRO A 29 6.70 4.03 18.41
C PRO A 29 8.17 4.24 18.05
N GLU A 30 8.71 5.38 18.47
CA GLU A 30 10.15 5.60 18.50
C GLU A 30 10.77 4.74 19.62
N ARG A 31 11.83 4.00 19.29
CA ARG A 31 12.51 3.10 20.24
C ARG A 31 14.01 3.28 20.11
N HIS A 32 14.68 3.42 21.25
CA HIS A 32 16.13 3.34 21.31
C HIS A 32 16.54 1.86 21.35
N ILE A 33 17.52 1.51 20.52
CA ILE A 33 18.08 0.15 20.45
C ILE A 33 19.52 0.16 20.98
N SER A 34 19.94 -0.97 21.53
CA SER A 34 21.33 -1.19 21.93
C SER A 34 22.19 -1.53 20.69
N PRO A 35 23.50 -1.21 20.67
CA PRO A 35 24.36 -1.42 19.51
C PRO A 35 24.40 -2.86 18.98
N ASP A 36 24.22 -3.87 19.84
CA ASP A 36 24.14 -5.28 19.49
C ASP A 36 22.92 -5.65 18.63
N ARG A 37 21.89 -4.79 18.59
CA ARG A 37 20.66 -5.03 17.80
C ARG A 37 20.65 -4.36 16.43
N VAL A 38 21.67 -3.56 16.11
CA VAL A 38 21.70 -2.80 14.85
C VAL A 38 21.62 -3.72 13.65
N ASP A 39 22.38 -4.82 13.63
CA ASP A 39 22.39 -5.78 12.53
C ASP A 39 21.03 -6.45 12.31
N ASP A 40 20.30 -6.73 13.39
CA ASP A 40 18.97 -7.35 13.31
C ASP A 40 17.92 -6.37 12.76
N GLU A 41 18.01 -5.09 13.15
CA GLU A 41 17.14 -4.03 12.64
C GLU A 41 17.40 -3.76 11.15
N LEU A 42 18.67 -3.78 10.71
CA LEU A 42 19.03 -3.68 9.29
C LEU A 42 18.46 -4.86 8.48
N LYS A 43 18.62 -6.10 8.96
CA LYS A 43 18.01 -7.28 8.30
C LYS A 43 16.49 -7.18 8.24
N ARG A 44 15.84 -6.66 9.30
CA ARG A 44 14.39 -6.45 9.30
C ARG A 44 13.98 -5.44 8.24
N PHE A 45 14.74 -4.36 8.10
CA PHE A 45 14.51 -3.35 7.07
C PHE A 45 14.69 -3.91 5.66
N GLU A 46 15.79 -4.63 5.39
CA GLU A 46 16.02 -5.27 4.08
C GLU A 46 14.91 -6.24 3.71
N LYS A 47 14.43 -7.03 4.68
CA LYS A 47 13.30 -7.93 4.48
C LYS A 47 12.03 -7.15 4.13
N ALA A 48 11.74 -6.07 4.83
CA ALA A 48 10.59 -5.22 4.56
C ALA A 48 10.67 -4.61 3.14
N LEU A 49 11.84 -4.11 2.73
CA LEU A 49 12.06 -3.62 1.36
C LEU A 49 11.79 -4.70 0.31
N SER A 50 12.28 -5.93 0.54
CA SER A 50 12.04 -7.04 -0.37
C SER A 50 10.57 -7.39 -0.48
N GLN A 51 9.84 -7.41 0.65
CA GLN A 51 8.41 -7.71 0.68
C GLN A 51 7.60 -6.63 -0.03
N SER A 52 7.84 -5.35 0.30
CA SER A 52 7.16 -4.22 -0.35
C SER A 52 7.46 -4.15 -1.85
N THR A 53 8.68 -4.49 -2.28
CA THR A 53 9.02 -4.59 -3.70
C THR A 53 8.17 -5.65 -4.40
N GLN A 54 8.00 -6.83 -3.78
CA GLN A 54 7.19 -7.90 -4.35
C GLN A 54 5.72 -7.47 -4.48
N GLU A 55 5.14 -6.92 -3.42
CA GLU A 55 3.76 -6.45 -3.38
C GLU A 55 3.48 -5.38 -4.45
N LEU A 56 4.39 -4.41 -4.61
CA LEU A 56 4.27 -3.38 -5.66
C LEU A 56 4.31 -3.98 -7.08
N ASN A 57 5.13 -4.99 -7.31
CA ASN A 57 5.17 -5.67 -8.62
C ASN A 57 3.88 -6.46 -8.89
N GLU A 58 3.31 -7.10 -7.88
CA GLU A 58 2.03 -7.82 -7.98
C GLU A 58 0.87 -6.85 -8.26
N LEU A 59 0.83 -5.71 -7.55
CA LEU A 59 -0.14 -4.65 -7.78
C LEU A 59 -0.01 -4.05 -9.19
N ARG A 60 1.21 -3.80 -9.64
CA ARG A 60 1.50 -3.33 -11.00
C ARG A 60 1.00 -4.32 -12.06
N SER A 61 1.30 -5.61 -11.90
CA SER A 61 0.87 -6.66 -12.84
C SER A 61 -0.65 -6.78 -12.89
N THR A 62 -1.31 -6.75 -11.73
CA THR A 62 -2.77 -6.84 -11.63
C THR A 62 -3.45 -5.62 -12.25
N THR A 63 -2.92 -4.43 -11.97
CA THR A 63 -3.39 -3.16 -12.54
C THR A 63 -3.22 -3.15 -14.06
N ALA A 64 -2.08 -3.63 -14.58
CA ALA A 64 -1.85 -3.69 -16.03
C ALA A 64 -2.87 -4.59 -16.73
N LYS A 65 -3.26 -5.71 -16.11
CA LYS A 65 -4.28 -6.63 -16.64
C LYS A 65 -5.69 -6.04 -16.60
N GLN A 66 -6.03 -5.26 -15.57
CA GLN A 66 -7.39 -4.76 -15.34
C GLN A 66 -7.65 -3.39 -15.97
N LEU A 67 -6.66 -2.49 -15.93
CA LEU A 67 -6.79 -1.07 -16.27
C LEU A 67 -5.81 -0.62 -17.37
N GLY A 68 -4.86 -1.48 -17.75
CA GLY A 68 -3.88 -1.20 -18.81
C GLY A 68 -2.53 -0.70 -18.31
N ASN A 69 -1.55 -0.69 -19.21
CA ASN A 69 -0.15 -0.39 -18.89
C ASN A 69 0.07 1.07 -18.46
N GLU A 70 -0.72 2.01 -18.98
CA GLU A 70 -0.60 3.43 -18.64
C GLU A 70 -0.93 3.67 -17.15
N THR A 71 -2.03 3.11 -16.66
CA THR A 71 -2.39 3.20 -15.24
C THR A 71 -1.39 2.46 -14.36
N ALA A 72 -0.89 1.30 -14.82
CA ALA A 72 0.10 0.53 -14.08
C ALA A 72 1.45 1.24 -13.94
N ALA A 73 1.80 2.15 -14.85
CA ALA A 73 3.07 2.89 -14.83
C ALA A 73 3.25 3.76 -13.57
N ILE A 74 2.17 4.11 -12.86
CA ILE A 74 2.26 4.81 -11.57
C ILE A 74 3.11 4.01 -10.57
N PHE A 75 3.04 2.68 -10.59
CA PHE A 75 3.83 1.83 -9.71
C PHE A 75 5.32 1.79 -10.07
N ASP A 76 5.71 2.13 -11.30
CA ASP A 76 7.12 2.21 -11.69
C ASP A 76 7.84 3.34 -10.93
N PHE A 77 7.15 4.45 -10.69
CA PHE A 77 7.66 5.53 -9.83
C PHE A 77 7.85 5.06 -8.38
N HIS A 78 6.86 4.36 -7.81
CA HIS A 78 6.93 3.85 -6.44
C HIS A 78 8.07 2.84 -6.27
N LEU A 79 8.26 1.96 -7.26
CA LEU A 79 9.37 1.01 -7.31
C LEU A 79 10.74 1.70 -7.45
N ALA A 80 10.81 2.79 -8.20
CA ALA A 80 12.03 3.60 -8.31
C ALA A 80 12.38 4.26 -6.97
N LEU A 81 11.39 4.84 -6.29
CA LEU A 81 11.56 5.46 -4.98
C LEU A 81 12.08 4.47 -3.94
N LEU A 82 11.52 3.26 -3.91
CA LEU A 82 11.93 2.21 -2.97
C LEU A 82 13.37 1.71 -3.21
N LYS A 83 13.94 1.95 -4.40
CA LYS A 83 15.29 1.54 -4.79
C LYS A 83 16.31 2.68 -4.70
N ASP A 84 15.88 3.89 -4.39
CA ASP A 84 16.79 5.03 -4.26
C ASP A 84 17.68 4.81 -3.03
N LYS A 85 18.99 5.00 -3.22
CA LYS A 85 20.01 4.84 -2.17
C LYS A 85 20.21 6.11 -1.35
N ASN A 86 19.59 7.22 -1.75
CA ASN A 86 19.68 8.51 -1.08
C ASN A 86 18.56 8.73 -0.05
N LEU A 87 17.61 7.79 0.04
CA LEU A 87 16.58 7.68 1.09
C LEU A 87 17.10 6.83 2.25
#